data_AF-A0A534AQK0-F1
#
_entry.id   AF-A0A534AQK0-F1
#
_cell.length_a   1.000
_cell.length_b   1.000
_cell.length_c   1.000
_cell.angle_alpha   90.00
_cell.angle_beta   90.00
_cell.angle_gamma   90.00
#
_symmetry.space_group_name_H-M   'P 1'
#
loop_
_entity.id
_entity.type
_entity.pdbx_description
1 polymer ?
#
loop_
_entity_poly.entity_id
_entity_poly.type
_entity_poly.pdbx_seq_one_letter_code
_entity_poly.pdbx_strand_id
1 'polypeptide(L)'
;MRSSRWRCAGAWALACALTACRTAPPSFLVPPPWEVRKPQLQAREHFDLKGRVAVATGREGFNASLRWAQTGPRSQLTLEGPL
;
A
#
# COMPACT_ATOMS: atom_id res chain seq x y z
N MET A 1 19.00 41.22 23.91
CA MET A 1 17.90 40.83 23.00
C MET A 1 18.17 39.59 22.12
N ARG A 2 19.42 39.12 22.00
CA ARG A 2 19.80 37.98 21.12
C ARG A 2 19.52 36.59 21.73
N SER A 3 19.56 36.46 23.06
CA SER A 3 19.35 35.21 23.80
C SER A 3 17.88 34.76 23.89
N SER A 4 16.93 35.70 23.87
CA SER A 4 15.49 35.39 23.90
C SER A 4 15.01 34.74 22.59
N ARG A 5 15.58 35.17 21.45
CA ARG A 5 15.27 34.61 20.12
C ARG A 5 15.68 33.14 19.98
N TRP A 6 16.75 32.72 20.66
CA TRP A 6 17.27 31.35 20.60
C TRP A 6 16.43 30.38 21.45
N ARG A 7 15.87 30.86 22.56
CA ARG A 7 14.94 30.10 23.40
C ARG A 7 13.61 29.81 22.69
N CYS A 8 13.07 30.80 21.98
CA CYS A 8 11.85 30.62 21.19
C CYS A 8 12.05 29.66 20.02
N ALA A 9 13.21 29.72 19.34
CA ALA A 9 13.52 28.80 18.25
C ALA A 9 13.61 27.34 18.72
N GLY A 10 14.23 27.10 19.89
CA GLY A 10 14.28 25.76 20.50
C GLY A 10 12.89 25.22 20.89
N ALA A 11 12.04 26.08 21.46
CA ALA A 11 10.67 25.71 21.83
C ALA A 11 9.81 25.34 20.60
N TRP A 12 9.96 26.07 19.50
CA TRP A 12 9.25 25.78 18.26
C TRP A 12 9.72 24.48 17.61
N ALA A 13 11.03 24.22 17.57
CA ALA A 13 11.56 22.97 17.04
C ALA A 13 11.05 21.74 17.82
N LEU A 14 10.97 21.87 19.15
CA LEU A 14 10.45 20.80 20.01
C LEU A 14 8.94 20.57 19.80
N ALA A 15 8.16 21.64 19.62
CA ALA A 15 6.72 21.53 19.35
C ALA A 15 6.45 20.84 17.99
N CYS A 16 7.24 21.17 16.96
CA CYS A 16 7.13 20.51 15.64
C CYS A 16 7.55 19.03 15.69
N ALA A 17 8.50 18.66 16.54
CA ALA A 17 8.89 17.25 16.70
C ALA A 17 7.77 16.42 17.35
N LEU A 18 6.98 17.01 18.27
CA LEU A 18 5.88 16.32 18.95
C LEU A 18 4.65 16.10 18.05
N THR A 19 4.40 16.96 17.05
CA THR A 19 3.29 16.77 16.10
C THR A 19 3.60 15.77 15.00
N ALA A 20 4.85 15.32 14.87
CA ALA A 20 5.25 14.27 13.92
C ALA A 20 4.88 12.85 14.38
N CYS A 21 4.35 12.68 15.60
CA CYS A 21 3.81 11.41 16.08
C CYS A 21 2.51 11.06 15.35
N ARG A 22 2.64 10.55 14.12
CA ARG A 22 1.54 9.91 13.40
C ARG A 22 1.20 8.61 14.12
N THR A 23 0.05 8.55 14.78
CA THR A 23 -0.48 7.33 15.39
C THR A 23 -0.47 6.21 14.35
N ALA A 24 0.25 5.13 14.65
CA ALA A 24 0.26 3.96 13.79
C ALA A 24 -1.19 3.43 13.67
N PRO A 25 -1.66 3.11 12.45
CA PRO A 25 -2.99 2.54 12.29
C PRO A 25 -3.07 1.24 13.09
N PRO A 26 -4.20 0.95 13.74
CA PRO A 26 -4.36 -0.26 14.53
C PRO A 26 -4.09 -1.49 13.67
N SER A 27 -3.17 -2.35 14.13
CA SER A 27 -2.95 -3.66 13.51
C SER A 27 -4.10 -4.58 13.92
N PHE A 28 -5.02 -4.85 13.00
CA PHE A 28 -6.06 -5.84 13.26
C PHE A 28 -5.44 -7.25 13.24
N LEU A 29 -5.46 -7.95 14.38
CA LEU A 29 -5.04 -9.36 14.49
C LEU A 29 -5.97 -10.29 13.69
N VAL A 30 -7.20 -9.85 13.43
CA VAL A 30 -8.18 -10.55 12.58
C VAL A 30 -8.68 -9.57 11.52
N PRO A 31 -8.64 -9.92 10.23
CA PRO A 31 -9.19 -9.07 9.19
C PRO A 31 -10.66 -8.74 9.47
N PRO A 32 -11.12 -7.52 9.15
CA PRO A 32 -12.54 -7.18 9.30
C PRO A 32 -13.42 -8.14 8.47
N PRO A 33 -14.71 -8.29 8.83
CA PRO A 33 -15.67 -9.07 8.05
C PRO A 33 -15.63 -8.71 6.57
N TRP A 34 -15.90 -9.69 5.70
CA TRP A 34 -15.75 -9.52 4.25
C TRP A 34 -16.53 -8.33 3.69
N GLU A 35 -17.76 -8.11 4.16
CA GLU A 35 -18.61 -6.99 3.73
C GLU A 35 -18.00 -5.61 4.03
N VAL A 36 -17.16 -5.51 5.08
CA VAL A 36 -16.42 -4.29 5.40
C VAL A 36 -15.11 -4.22 4.62
N ARG A 37 -14.43 -5.35 4.44
CA ARG A 37 -13.11 -5.42 3.79
C ARG A 37 -13.17 -5.23 2.28
N LYS A 38 -14.19 -5.77 1.61
CA LYS A 38 -14.36 -5.72 0.16
C LYS A 38 -14.36 -4.29 -0.39
N PRO A 39 -15.22 -3.35 0.09
CA PRO A 39 -15.20 -1.98 -0.43
C PRO A 39 -13.87 -1.28 -0.16
N GLN A 40 -13.20 -1.57 0.97
CA GLN A 40 -11.86 -1.03 1.26
C GLN A 40 -10.80 -1.51 0.27
N LEU A 41 -10.85 -2.78 -0.16
CA LEU A 41 -9.96 -3.32 -1.18
C LEU A 41 -10.28 -2.74 -2.56
N GLN A 42 -11.56 -2.60 -2.90
CA GLN A 42 -12.01 -2.05 -4.18
C GLN A 42 -11.69 -0.55 -4.32
N ALA A 43 -11.63 0.19 -3.20
CA ALA A 43 -11.21 1.59 -3.19
C ALA A 43 -9.68 1.79 -3.35
N ARG A 44 -8.88 0.71 -3.42
CA ARG A 44 -7.43 0.83 -3.63
C ARG A 44 -7.13 1.19 -5.07
N GLU A 45 -6.74 2.44 -5.27
CA GLU A 45 -6.28 2.93 -6.57
C GLU A 45 -4.89 2.42 -6.94
N HIS A 46 -4.10 1.96 -5.96
CA HIS A 46 -2.70 1.58 -6.17
C HIS A 46 -2.39 0.24 -5.52
N PHE A 47 -1.85 -0.70 -6.30
CA PHE A 47 -1.34 -1.98 -5.80
C PHE A 47 -0.33 -2.62 -6.76
N ASP A 48 0.48 -3.53 -6.23
CA ASP A 48 1.37 -4.43 -6.99
C ASP A 48 1.10 -5.86 -6.50
N LEU A 49 0.95 -6.79 -7.44
CA LEU A 49 0.76 -8.22 -7.22
C LEU A 49 1.77 -8.98 -8.07
N LYS A 50 2.50 -9.90 -7.43
CA LYS A 50 3.44 -10.81 -8.09
C LYS A 50 3.13 -12.24 -7.68
N GLY A 51 3.14 -13.15 -8.64
CA GLY A 51 2.82 -14.54 -8.35
C GLY A 51 2.93 -15.45 -9.55
N ARG A 52 2.26 -16.60 -9.44
CA ARG A 52 2.16 -17.60 -10.49
C ARG A 52 0.69 -17.74 -10.88
N VAL A 53 0.44 -17.90 -12.17
CA VAL A 53 -0.88 -18.18 -12.69
C VAL A 53 -0.85 -19.50 -13.45
N ALA A 54 -1.88 -20.31 -13.25
CA ALA A 54 -2.17 -21.49 -14.03
C ALA A 54 -3.51 -21.25 -14.73
N VAL A 55 -3.53 -21.40 -16.05
CA VAL A 55 -4.74 -21.26 -16.87
C VAL A 55 -5.06 -22.62 -17.46
N ALA A 56 -6.31 -23.04 -17.37
CA ALA A 56 -6.83 -24.25 -17.99
C ALA A 56 -8.14 -23.93 -18.72
N THR A 57 -8.18 -24.25 -20.02
CA THR A 57 -9.37 -24.10 -20.87
C THR A 57 -9.54 -25.35 -21.74
N GLY A 58 -10.58 -26.14 -21.45
CA GLY A 58 -10.80 -27.42 -22.12
C GLY A 58 -9.60 -28.35 -21.98
N ARG A 59 -8.91 -28.61 -23.10
CA ARG A 59 -7.72 -29.50 -23.17
C ARG A 59 -6.38 -28.75 -23.16
N GLU A 60 -6.41 -27.43 -23.12
CA GLU A 60 -5.22 -26.59 -23.20
C GLU A 60 -5.00 -25.85 -21.89
N GLY A 61 -3.76 -25.49 -21.63
CA GLY A 61 -3.39 -24.72 -20.45
C GLY A 61 -1.93 -24.35 -20.46
N PHE A 62 -1.59 -23.35 -19.64
CA PHE A 62 -0.22 -22.93 -19.43
C PHE A 62 -0.03 -22.41 -18.01
N ASN A 63 1.22 -22.41 -17.59
CA ASN A 63 1.66 -21.75 -16.37
C ASN A 63 2.52 -20.55 -16.74
N ALA A 64 2.35 -19.43 -16.04
CA ALA A 64 3.19 -18.25 -16.23
C ALA A 64 3.48 -17.55 -14.90
N SER A 65 4.49 -16.69 -14.90
CA SER A 65 4.68 -15.70 -13.85
C SER A 65 3.77 -14.51 -14.13
N LEU A 66 3.06 -14.05 -13.10
CA LEU A 66 2.17 -12.90 -13.14
C LEU A 66 2.84 -11.70 -12.47
N ARG A 67 2.84 -10.55 -13.16
CA ARG A 67 3.07 -9.23 -12.56
C ARG A 67 1.90 -8.34 -12.90
N TRP A 68 1.26 -7.78 -11.87
CA TRP A 68 0.15 -6.85 -12.04
C TRP A 68 0.38 -5.63 -11.17
N ALA A 69 0.48 -4.46 -11.81
CA ALA A 69 0.53 -3.17 -11.14
C ALA A 69 -0.67 -2.32 -11.53
N GLN A 70 -1.30 -1.69 -10.54
CA GLN A 70 -2.33 -0.68 -10.75
C GLN A 70 -1.89 0.66 -10.15
N THR A 71 -2.09 1.72 -10.92
CA THR A 71 -1.78 3.12 -10.56
C THR A 71 -2.92 4.01 -11.01
N GLY A 72 -3.86 4.29 -10.10
CA GLY A 72 -5.10 5.01 -10.38
C GLY A 72 -5.92 4.29 -11.45
N PRO A 73 -6.26 4.95 -12.58
CA PRO A 73 -7.01 4.34 -13.67
C PRO A 73 -6.15 3.42 -14.56
N ARG A 74 -4.82 3.42 -14.42
CA ARG A 74 -3.93 2.62 -15.25
C ARG A 74 -3.68 1.27 -14.60
N SER A 75 -3.94 0.19 -15.34
CA SER A 75 -3.66 -1.18 -14.94
C SER A 75 -2.74 -1.85 -15.96
N GLN A 76 -1.63 -2.41 -15.49
CA GLN A 76 -0.67 -3.14 -16.30
C GLN A 76 -0.56 -4.57 -15.79
N LEU A 77 -0.86 -5.54 -16.66
CA LEU A 77 -0.75 -6.96 -16.37
C LEU A 77 0.19 -7.59 -17.37
N THR A 78 1.22 -8.27 -16.87
CA THR A 78 2.23 -8.97 -17.67
C THR A 78 2.27 -10.43 -17.25
N LEU A 79 2.25 -11.32 -18.25
CA LEU A 79 2.48 -12.75 -18.09
C LEU A 79 3.81 -13.11 -18.75
N GLU A 80 4.73 -13.66 -17.96
CA GLU A 80 6.06 -14.11 -18.41
C GLU A 80 6.12 -15.64 -18.33
N GLY A 81 6.22 -16.33 -19.47
CA GLY A 81 6.19 -17.80 -19.56
C GLY A 81 5.47 -18.28 -20.81
N PRO A 82 5.61 -19.56 -21.20
CA PRO A 82 5.47 -20.72 -20.31
C PRO A 82 6.71 -21.06 -19.49
N LEU A 83 6.48 -21.58 -18.28
CA LEU A 83 7.49 -22.26 -17.46
C LEU A 83 7.44 -23.77 -17.69
#